data_AF-A0A1B1TEG1-F1
#
_entry.id   AF-A0A1B1TEG1-F1
#
_cell.length_a   1.000
_cell.length_b   1.000
_cell.length_c   1.000
_cell.angle_alpha   90.00
_cell.angle_beta   90.00
_cell.angle_gamma   90.00
#
_symmetry.space_group_name_H-M   'P 1'
#
loop_
_entity.id
_entity.type
_entity.pdbx_description
1 polymer ?
#
loop_
_entity_poly.entity_id
_entity_poly.type
_entity_poly.pdbx_seq_one_letter_code
_entity_poly.pdbx_strand_id
1 'polypeptide(L)'
;MEVCNHVDGTVPVLNMAHIHARGHGMMRTSEDYAELFDRVRETYGGSKFYCHFAGVEHRMGNALHYTQIKKSDLKFEPFAEYLAEEGDWMDITIISDSPLLEHDAMYMLQHYDKARQRLLEIRARDQRGMITTTQSTTDNENLGSKEENNSSPIDAKSSSGQKSSTIESKKSSKSKTQETNMMSFEEEEDEDDIF
;
A
#
# COMPACT_ATOMS: atom_id res chain seq x y z
N MET A 1 0.78 5.34 35.14
CA MET A 1 -0.57 4.76 34.98
C MET A 1 -0.59 3.46 35.76
N GLU A 2 -0.57 3.52 37.10
CA GLU A 2 -0.59 2.30 37.94
C GLU A 2 -2.00 1.74 38.08
N VAL A 3 -3.03 2.59 37.98
CA VAL A 3 -4.43 2.22 38.18
C VAL A 3 -4.88 1.08 37.26
N CYS A 4 -4.42 1.08 36.00
CA CYS A 4 -4.80 0.06 35.04
C CYS A 4 -4.26 -1.35 35.37
N ASN A 5 -3.20 -1.43 36.16
CA ASN A 5 -2.61 -2.71 36.60
C ASN A 5 -3.19 -3.22 37.92
N HIS A 6 -3.93 -2.36 38.65
CA HIS A 6 -4.44 -2.67 39.98
C HIS A 6 -5.97 -2.86 40.00
N VAL A 7 -6.68 -2.51 38.94
CA VAL A 7 -8.14 -2.59 38.84
C VAL A 7 -8.53 -3.42 37.63
N ASP A 8 -9.20 -4.54 37.89
CA ASP A 8 -9.66 -5.43 36.82
C ASP A 8 -10.71 -4.75 35.94
N GLY A 9 -10.61 -4.96 34.63
CA GLY A 9 -11.56 -4.45 33.63
C GLY A 9 -11.33 -2.99 33.21
N THR A 10 -10.28 -2.33 33.68
CA THR A 10 -9.92 -0.99 33.17
C THR A 10 -9.21 -1.08 31.83
N VAL A 11 -9.63 -0.24 30.87
CA VAL A 11 -8.99 -0.12 29.56
C VAL A 11 -8.43 1.30 29.43
N PRO A 12 -7.13 1.47 29.10
CA PRO A 12 -6.55 2.80 28.93
C PRO A 12 -7.09 3.48 27.67
N VAL A 13 -7.32 4.80 27.77
CA VAL A 13 -7.64 5.64 26.61
C VAL A 13 -6.37 6.36 26.16
N LEU A 14 -5.98 6.15 24.90
CA LEU A 14 -4.77 6.72 24.31
C LEU A 14 -5.11 8.03 23.61
N ASN A 15 -4.67 9.16 24.16
CA ASN A 15 -4.84 10.46 23.51
C ASN A 15 -3.60 10.79 22.67
N MET A 16 -3.73 10.68 21.35
CA MET A 16 -2.61 10.82 20.40
C MET A 16 -2.05 12.24 20.39
N ALA A 17 -2.90 13.26 20.50
CA ALA A 17 -2.48 14.66 20.61
C ALA A 17 -1.57 14.89 21.83
N HIS A 18 -1.94 14.35 22.99
CA HIS A 18 -1.13 14.49 24.20
C HIS A 18 0.14 13.65 24.16
N ILE A 19 0.09 12.43 23.62
CA ILE A 19 1.27 11.57 23.47
C ILE A 19 2.28 12.23 22.53
N HIS A 20 1.81 12.70 21.37
CA HIS A 20 2.63 13.41 20.39
C HIS A 20 3.27 14.67 20.99
N ALA A 21 2.49 15.49 21.69
CA ALA A 21 3.00 16.70 22.35
C ALA A 21 4.08 16.37 23.39
N ARG A 22 3.85 15.38 24.27
CA ARG A 22 4.84 14.95 25.28
C ARG A 22 6.11 14.38 24.67
N GLY A 23 5.96 13.66 23.56
CA GLY A 23 7.07 13.13 22.77
C GLY A 23 7.79 14.15 21.90
N HIS A 24 7.49 15.46 22.03
CA HIS A 24 8.08 16.51 21.19
C HIS A 24 7.86 16.27 19.70
N GLY A 25 6.67 15.78 19.34
CA GLY A 25 6.31 15.49 17.96
C GLY A 25 6.71 14.10 17.48
N MET A 26 6.77 13.11 18.38
CA MET A 26 7.29 11.77 18.09
C MET A 26 6.43 10.92 17.14
N MET A 27 5.12 11.18 17.02
CA MET A 27 4.24 10.34 16.21
C MET A 27 4.20 10.86 14.76
N ARG A 28 5.10 10.37 13.89
CA ARG A 28 5.22 10.86 12.51
C ARG A 28 5.15 9.76 11.47
N THR A 29 5.57 8.54 11.78
CA THR A 29 5.57 7.40 10.86
C THR A 29 4.67 6.28 11.39
N SER A 30 4.36 5.29 10.54
CA SER A 30 3.57 4.12 10.93
C SER A 30 4.29 3.29 12.00
N GLU A 31 5.63 3.23 11.96
CA GLU A 31 6.45 2.51 12.94
C GLU A 31 6.36 3.12 14.34
N ASP A 32 6.26 4.46 14.45
CA ASP A 32 6.08 5.13 15.75
C ASP A 32 4.76 4.69 16.41
N TYR A 33 3.71 4.48 15.60
CA TYR A 33 2.43 3.94 16.10
C TYR A 33 2.56 2.47 16.50
N ALA A 34 3.28 1.66 15.72
CA ALA A 34 3.54 0.26 16.08
C ALA A 34 4.22 0.15 17.44
N GLU A 35 5.30 0.90 17.69
CA GLU A 35 6.00 0.88 18.98
C GLU A 35 5.09 1.32 20.12
N LEU A 36 4.23 2.33 19.90
CA LEU A 36 3.27 2.78 20.90
C LEU A 36 2.29 1.67 21.28
N PHE A 37 1.65 1.02 20.31
CA PHE A 37 0.65 -0.02 20.58
C PHE A 37 1.29 -1.28 21.15
N ASP A 38 2.48 -1.66 20.70
CA ASP A 38 3.24 -2.77 21.27
C ASP A 38 3.58 -2.51 22.74
N ARG A 39 4.08 -1.31 23.08
CA ARG A 39 4.34 -0.95 24.48
C ARG A 39 3.07 -1.01 25.33
N VAL A 40 1.94 -0.51 24.82
CA VAL A 40 0.67 -0.54 25.57
C VAL A 40 0.21 -1.98 25.77
N ARG A 41 0.32 -2.82 24.73
CA ARG A 41 0.00 -4.24 24.79
C ARG A 41 0.86 -5.00 25.78
N GLU A 42 2.17 -4.77 25.79
CA GLU A 42 3.10 -5.40 26.75
C GLU A 42 2.84 -4.97 28.19
N THR A 43 2.44 -3.70 28.38
CA THR A 43 2.27 -3.13 29.73
C THR A 43 0.93 -3.48 30.35
N TYR A 44 -0.17 -3.42 29.58
CA TYR A 44 -1.53 -3.54 30.12
C TYR A 44 -2.26 -4.80 29.63
N GLY A 45 -1.80 -5.41 28.54
CA GLY A 45 -2.48 -6.53 27.90
C GLY A 45 -3.81 -6.13 27.24
N GLY A 46 -4.38 -7.09 26.50
CA GLY A 46 -5.64 -6.91 25.80
C GLY A 46 -5.50 -6.51 24.33
N SER A 47 -6.64 -6.56 23.63
CA SER A 47 -6.77 -6.22 22.21
C SER A 47 -7.69 -5.03 21.98
N LYS A 48 -8.34 -4.50 23.02
CA LYS A 48 -9.31 -3.40 22.92
C LYS A 48 -8.65 -2.07 23.22
N PHE A 49 -8.74 -1.12 22.29
CA PHE A 49 -8.13 0.19 22.40
C PHE A 49 -9.14 1.30 22.12
N TYR A 50 -9.13 2.32 22.98
CA TYR A 50 -9.84 3.57 22.74
C TYR A 50 -8.82 4.66 22.49
N CYS A 51 -8.93 5.33 21.35
CA CYS A 51 -7.98 6.35 20.94
C CYS A 51 -8.70 7.68 20.70
N HIS A 52 -8.16 8.75 21.26
CA HIS A 52 -8.59 10.10 20.94
C HIS A 52 -7.61 10.70 19.93
N PHE A 53 -8.13 11.23 18.84
CA PHE A 53 -7.34 11.83 17.77
C PHE A 53 -7.83 13.25 17.49
N ALA A 54 -6.90 14.19 17.50
CA ALA A 54 -7.12 15.58 17.15
C ALA A 54 -5.79 16.17 16.69
N GLY A 55 -5.85 17.24 15.88
CA GLY A 55 -4.67 18.07 15.69
C GLY A 55 -4.26 18.70 17.03
N VAL A 56 -2.97 18.92 17.23
CA VAL A 56 -2.44 19.58 18.42
C VAL A 56 -1.45 20.67 18.03
N GLU A 57 -1.57 21.82 18.69
CA GLU A 57 -0.50 22.78 18.79
C GLU A 57 0.27 22.48 20.08
N HIS A 58 1.55 22.17 19.97
CA HIS A 58 2.38 21.83 21.12
C HIS A 58 3.65 22.68 21.18
N ARG A 59 4.12 22.93 22.41
CA ARG A 59 5.37 23.65 22.66
C ARG A 59 6.03 23.06 23.89
N MET A 60 7.32 22.73 23.77
CA MET A 60 8.15 22.23 24.89
C MET A 60 7.52 21.04 25.64
N GLY A 61 6.96 20.07 24.92
CA GLY A 61 6.39 18.87 25.55
C GLY A 61 4.93 19.00 26.02
N ASN A 62 4.32 20.20 25.92
CA ASN A 62 2.97 20.46 26.37
C ASN A 62 2.01 20.68 25.20
N ALA A 63 0.84 20.04 25.26
CA ALA A 63 -0.27 20.34 24.37
C ALA A 63 -0.93 21.65 24.82
N LEU A 64 -0.91 22.66 23.94
CA LEU A 64 -1.50 23.97 24.22
C LEU A 64 -2.99 23.96 23.88
N HIS A 65 -3.30 23.69 22.62
CA HIS A 65 -4.66 23.73 22.10
C HIS A 65 -4.88 22.60 21.10
N TYR A 66 -6.08 22.02 21.09
CA TYR A 66 -6.51 21.17 19.99
C TYR A 66 -6.79 22.02 18.76
N THR A 67 -6.35 21.50 17.63
CA THR A 67 -6.48 22.13 16.32
C THR A 67 -7.08 21.12 15.35
N GLN A 68 -7.40 21.60 14.16
CA GLN A 68 -7.84 20.75 13.06
C GLN A 68 -6.67 19.85 12.63
N ILE A 69 -6.95 18.60 12.26
CA ILE A 69 -5.90 17.63 11.87
C ILE A 69 -4.96 18.21 10.80
N LYS A 70 -5.51 18.94 9.81
CA LYS A 70 -4.72 19.54 8.73
C LYS A 70 -3.74 20.61 9.19
N LYS A 71 -4.04 21.34 10.27
CA LYS A 71 -3.23 22.45 10.78
C LYS A 71 -2.14 22.01 11.77
N SER A 72 -2.21 20.79 12.27
CA SER A 72 -1.22 20.21 13.16
C SER A 72 -0.09 19.52 12.39
N ASP A 73 1.04 19.33 13.07
CA ASP A 73 2.12 18.45 12.65
C ASP A 73 1.81 16.97 12.91
N LEU A 74 0.81 16.67 13.75
CA LEU A 74 0.26 15.33 13.91
C LEU A 74 -0.66 14.99 12.72
N LYS A 75 -0.12 14.20 11.80
CA LYS A 75 -0.82 13.70 10.60
C LYS A 75 -1.52 12.37 10.87
N PHE A 76 -2.69 12.17 10.27
CA PHE A 76 -3.48 10.95 10.45
C PHE A 76 -3.08 9.85 9.46
N GLU A 77 -2.51 10.23 8.33
CA GLU A 77 -2.13 9.34 7.23
C GLU A 77 -1.20 8.21 7.68
N PRO A 78 -0.11 8.46 8.43
CA PRO A 78 0.76 7.38 8.91
C PRO A 78 0.06 6.46 9.90
N PHE A 79 -0.90 7.00 10.67
CA PHE A 79 -1.70 6.21 11.58
C PHE A 79 -2.70 5.32 10.82
N ALA A 80 -3.31 5.84 9.75
CA ALA A 80 -4.20 5.08 8.88
C ALA A 80 -3.48 3.93 8.16
N GLU A 81 -2.25 4.17 7.71
CA GLU A 81 -1.39 3.15 7.09
C GLU A 81 -1.07 2.04 8.10
N TYR A 82 -0.65 2.40 9.31
CA TYR A 82 -0.43 1.44 10.40
C TYR A 82 -1.69 0.60 10.69
N LEU A 83 -2.86 1.23 10.78
CA LEU A 83 -4.12 0.51 11.01
C LEU A 83 -4.51 -0.41 9.85
N ALA A 84 -4.13 -0.07 8.62
CA ALA A 84 -4.40 -0.93 7.47
C ALA A 84 -3.45 -2.14 7.39
N GLU A 85 -2.22 -1.99 7.89
CA GLU A 85 -1.18 -3.03 7.89
C GLU A 85 -1.33 -4.00 9.06
N GLU A 86 -1.43 -3.47 10.28
CA GLU A 86 -1.38 -4.23 11.53
C GLU A 86 -2.69 -4.15 12.33
N GLY A 87 -3.71 -3.44 11.84
CA GLY A 87 -4.96 -3.23 12.57
C GLY A 87 -5.81 -4.50 12.78
N ASP A 88 -5.53 -5.60 12.09
CA ASP A 88 -6.36 -6.81 12.12
C ASP A 88 -6.40 -7.49 13.49
N TRP A 89 -5.37 -7.33 14.33
CA TRP A 89 -5.32 -7.94 15.67
C TRP A 89 -5.95 -7.06 16.77
N MET A 90 -6.23 -5.78 16.48
CA MET A 90 -6.68 -4.80 17.46
C MET A 90 -8.16 -4.41 17.23
N ASP A 91 -8.93 -4.41 18.31
CA ASP A 91 -10.28 -3.85 18.37
C ASP A 91 -10.17 -2.37 18.79
N ILE A 92 -9.97 -1.50 17.80
CA ILE A 92 -9.71 -0.07 18.02
C ILE A 92 -10.95 0.78 17.74
N THR A 93 -11.26 1.69 18.66
CA THR A 93 -12.24 2.78 18.45
C THR A 93 -11.50 4.11 18.46
N ILE A 94 -11.59 4.85 17.35
CA ILE A 94 -11.00 6.20 17.23
C ILE A 94 -12.10 7.24 17.40
N ILE A 95 -11.88 8.16 18.33
CA ILE A 95 -12.76 9.27 18.66
C ILE A 95 -12.09 10.56 18.21
N SER A 96 -12.77 11.34 17.37
CA SER A 96 -12.31 12.68 17.01
C SER A 96 -12.53 13.61 18.20
N ASP A 97 -11.48 14.32 18.62
CA ASP A 97 -11.54 15.37 19.66
C ASP A 97 -11.30 16.76 19.08
N SER A 98 -11.30 16.88 17.75
CA SER A 98 -10.95 18.12 17.09
C SER A 98 -12.07 19.17 17.19
N PRO A 99 -11.73 20.48 17.09
CA PRO A 99 -12.74 21.54 17.01
C PRO A 99 -13.67 21.44 15.79
N LEU A 100 -13.30 20.67 14.76
CA LEU A 100 -14.12 20.39 13.57
C LEU A 100 -14.50 18.90 13.53
N LEU A 101 -15.26 18.48 14.53
CA LEU A 101 -15.53 17.09 14.87
C LEU A 101 -15.95 16.23 13.67
N GLU A 102 -17.03 16.62 12.98
CA GLU A 102 -17.62 15.83 11.90
C GLU A 102 -16.70 15.78 10.66
N HIS A 103 -16.07 16.90 10.34
CA HIS A 103 -15.18 17.00 9.19
C HIS A 103 -13.94 16.14 9.37
N ASP A 104 -13.32 16.20 10.55
CA ASP A 104 -12.12 15.44 10.86
C ASP A 104 -12.44 13.95 11.09
N ALA A 105 -13.61 13.61 11.65
CA ALA A 105 -14.05 12.22 11.74
C ALA A 105 -14.23 11.59 10.35
N MET A 106 -14.88 12.31 9.42
CA MET A 106 -15.02 11.86 8.04
C MET A 106 -13.67 11.80 7.31
N TYR A 107 -12.77 12.75 7.58
CA TYR A 107 -11.41 12.72 7.07
C TYR A 107 -10.68 11.44 7.47
N MET A 108 -10.72 11.09 8.76
CA MET A 108 -10.07 9.88 9.27
C MET A 108 -10.63 8.61 8.61
N LEU A 109 -11.96 8.50 8.50
CA LEU A 109 -12.59 7.34 7.86
C LEU A 109 -12.17 7.18 6.39
N GLN A 110 -12.19 8.27 5.61
CA GLN A 110 -11.80 8.23 4.20
C GLN A 110 -10.33 7.88 4.01
N HIS A 111 -9.44 8.39 4.86
CA HIS A 111 -8.02 8.08 4.78
C HIS A 111 -7.71 6.64 5.15
N TYR A 112 -8.42 6.09 6.15
CA TYR A 112 -8.33 4.67 6.48
C TYR A 112 -8.81 3.77 5.33
N ASP A 113 -9.97 4.05 4.74
CA ASP A 113 -10.49 3.28 3.61
C ASP A 113 -9.53 3.30 2.42
N LYS A 114 -8.95 4.47 2.13
CA LYS A 114 -7.92 4.62 1.08
C LYS A 114 -6.65 3.82 1.38
N ALA A 115 -6.14 3.89 2.61
CA ALA A 115 -4.97 3.12 3.03
C ALA A 115 -5.21 1.62 2.88
N ARG A 116 -6.37 1.14 3.33
CA ARG A 116 -6.78 -0.26 3.21
C ARG A 116 -6.93 -0.72 1.76
N GLN A 117 -7.55 0.10 0.89
CA GLN A 117 -7.67 -0.21 -0.54
C GLN A 117 -6.32 -0.29 -1.23
N ARG A 118 -5.43 0.66 -0.95
CA ARG A 118 -4.06 0.67 -1.50
C ARG A 118 -3.29 -0.59 -1.12
N LEU A 119 -3.40 -1.02 0.13
CA LEU A 119 -2.74 -2.23 0.61
C LEU A 119 -3.29 -3.50 -0.06
N LEU A 120 -4.62 -3.58 -0.25
CA LEU A 120 -5.25 -4.68 -0.98
C LEU A 120 -4.80 -4.74 -2.45
N GLU A 121 -4.67 -3.59 -3.11
CA GLU A 121 -4.20 -3.51 -4.49
C GLU A 121 -2.74 -3.98 -4.62
N ILE A 122 -1.86 -3.55 -3.73
CA ILE A 122 -0.45 -3.98 -3.69
C ILE A 122 -0.38 -5.50 -3.49
N ARG A 123 -1.10 -6.03 -2.49
CA ARG A 123 -1.14 -7.48 -2.21
C ARG A 123 -1.67 -8.28 -3.41
N ALA A 124 -2.69 -7.79 -4.11
CA ALA A 124 -3.23 -8.44 -5.30
C ALA A 124 -2.24 -8.42 -6.48
N ARG A 125 -1.49 -7.33 -6.64
CA ARG A 125 -0.44 -7.21 -7.66
C ARG A 125 0.71 -8.20 -7.40
N ASP A 126 1.14 -8.30 -6.16
CA ASP A 126 2.25 -9.19 -5.77
C ASP A 126 1.87 -10.67 -5.94
N GLN A 127 0.64 -11.05 -5.60
CA GLN A 127 0.13 -12.41 -5.85
C GLN A 127 0.12 -12.75 -7.35
N ARG A 128 -0.28 -11.80 -8.21
CA ARG A 128 -0.23 -12.01 -9.68
C ARG A 128 1.19 -12.15 -10.20
N GLY A 129 2.13 -11.39 -9.64
CA GLY A 129 3.56 -11.53 -9.93
C GLY A 129 4.09 -12.92 -9.56
N MET A 130 3.80 -13.37 -8.33
CA MET A 130 4.23 -14.69 -7.83
C MET A 130 3.66 -15.86 -8.63
N ILE A 131 2.37 -15.81 -9.01
CA ILE A 131 1.75 -16.86 -9.83
C ILE A 131 2.43 -16.94 -11.21
N THR A 132 2.73 -15.79 -11.82
CA THR A 132 3.40 -15.74 -13.14
C THR A 132 4.83 -16.28 -13.07
N THR A 133 5.59 -15.93 -12.03
CA THR A 133 6.95 -16.45 -11.84
C THR A 133 6.94 -17.94 -11.57
N THR A 134 6.07 -18.43 -10.69
CA THR A 134 5.98 -19.87 -10.36
C THR A 134 5.54 -20.71 -11.57
N GLN A 135 4.58 -20.23 -12.36
CA GLN A 135 4.20 -20.89 -13.62
C GLN A 135 5.38 -20.95 -14.60
N SER A 136 6.10 -19.85 -14.82
CA SER A 136 7.22 -19.85 -15.77
C SER A 136 8.43 -20.69 -15.33
N THR A 137 8.73 -20.80 -14.03
CA THR A 137 9.72 -21.78 -13.52
C THR A 137 9.24 -23.22 -13.71
N THR A 138 7.96 -23.50 -13.47
CA THR A 138 7.39 -24.86 -13.62
C THR A 138 7.37 -25.27 -15.10
N ASP A 139 7.07 -24.34 -16.01
CA ASP A 139 7.12 -24.58 -17.46
C ASP A 139 8.56 -24.84 -17.95
N ASN A 140 9.55 -24.12 -17.40
CA ASN A 140 10.97 -24.31 -17.76
C ASN A 140 11.52 -25.67 -17.27
N GLU A 141 11.19 -26.10 -16.06
CA GLU A 141 11.58 -27.43 -15.54
C GLU A 141 10.90 -28.59 -16.30
N ASN A 142 9.66 -28.39 -16.75
CA ASN A 142 8.93 -29.39 -17.54
C ASN A 142 9.43 -29.51 -19.00
N LEU A 143 10.12 -28.49 -19.53
CA LEU A 143 10.80 -28.55 -20.82
C LEU A 143 12.16 -29.25 -20.74
N GLY A 144 12.93 -29.06 -19.66
CA GLY A 144 14.23 -29.73 -19.47
C GLY A 144 14.15 -31.26 -19.34
N SER A 145 13.09 -31.78 -18.71
CA SER A 145 12.86 -33.24 -18.60
C SER A 145 12.40 -33.92 -19.90
N LYS A 146 12.01 -33.15 -20.92
CA LYS A 146 11.69 -33.65 -22.27
C LYS A 146 12.89 -33.68 -23.21
N GLU A 147 13.93 -32.89 -22.96
CA GLU A 147 15.14 -32.86 -23.79
C GLU A 147 16.11 -34.00 -23.48
N GLU A 148 16.12 -34.55 -22.26
CA GLU A 148 17.00 -35.68 -21.88
C GLU A 148 16.56 -37.05 -22.45
N ASN A 149 15.33 -37.18 -22.95
CA ASN A 149 14.80 -38.46 -23.48
C ASN A 149 14.92 -38.63 -25.01
N ASN A 150 15.57 -37.72 -25.74
CA ASN A 150 15.62 -37.74 -27.20
C ASN A 150 17.04 -37.65 -27.83
N SER A 151 18.02 -38.35 -27.25
CA SER A 151 19.31 -38.62 -27.93
C SER A 151 19.70 -40.10 -27.72
N SER A 152 19.51 -41.05 -28.64
CA SER A 152 20.20 -41.29 -29.95
C SER A 152 20.01 -42.81 -30.32
N PRO A 153 20.48 -43.42 -31.46
CA PRO A 153 20.99 -42.94 -32.76
C PRO A 153 20.33 -43.62 -34.01
N ILE A 154 20.85 -43.25 -35.19
CA ILE A 154 20.51 -43.56 -36.59
C ILE A 154 20.81 -45.02 -37.01
N ASP A 155 19.97 -45.62 -37.87
CA ASP A 155 20.39 -46.66 -38.83
C ASP A 155 19.65 -46.57 -40.18
N ALA A 156 20.36 -46.84 -41.28
CA ALA A 156 20.05 -46.47 -42.66
C ALA A 156 19.62 -47.65 -43.56
N LYS A 157 18.70 -47.42 -44.53
CA LYS A 157 18.94 -47.58 -46.00
C LYS A 157 17.69 -47.47 -46.93
N SER A 158 17.77 -46.45 -47.80
CA SER A 158 17.66 -46.44 -49.29
C SER A 158 16.37 -46.69 -50.11
N SER A 159 16.20 -45.75 -51.07
CA SER A 159 15.62 -45.80 -52.45
C SER A 159 14.11 -45.50 -52.60
N SER A 160 13.59 -44.72 -53.56
CA SER A 160 14.12 -44.01 -54.75
C SER A 160 13.05 -43.12 -55.42
N GLY A 161 13.47 -41.97 -56.02
CA GLY A 161 12.84 -41.27 -57.17
C GLY A 161 11.55 -40.46 -56.91
N GLN A 162 11.24 -39.32 -57.55
CA GLN A 162 11.81 -38.56 -58.68
C GLN A 162 11.09 -37.19 -58.78
N LYS A 163 11.83 -36.12 -59.17
CA LYS A 163 11.43 -34.93 -60.01
C LYS A 163 10.26 -34.02 -59.54
N SER A 164 10.19 -32.71 -59.78
CA SER A 164 11.03 -31.66 -60.39
C SER A 164 10.25 -30.33 -60.37
N SER A 165 10.95 -29.18 -60.26
CA SER A 165 10.70 -27.88 -60.96
C SER A 165 9.41 -27.09 -60.59
N THR A 166 9.31 -25.75 -60.49
CA THR A 166 10.09 -24.59 -60.96
C THR A 166 9.43 -23.27 -60.44
N ILE A 167 10.16 -22.13 -60.54
CA ILE A 167 9.66 -20.73 -60.82
C ILE A 167 8.94 -19.95 -59.69
N GLU A 168 9.08 -18.64 -59.43
CA GLU A 168 10.00 -17.53 -59.76
C GLU A 168 9.56 -16.28 -58.93
N SER A 169 10.54 -15.54 -58.41
CA SER A 169 10.72 -14.06 -58.44
C SER A 169 9.70 -12.99 -57.92
N LYS A 170 10.31 -12.04 -57.17
CA LYS A 170 10.29 -10.56 -57.28
C LYS A 170 9.31 -9.66 -56.46
N LYS A 171 9.92 -8.99 -55.47
CA LYS A 171 10.17 -7.53 -55.23
C LYS A 171 9.03 -6.47 -55.16
N SER A 172 9.30 -5.53 -54.22
CA SER A 172 8.93 -4.09 -54.09
C SER A 172 7.65 -3.81 -53.26
N SER A 173 7.53 -2.80 -52.39
CA SER A 173 8.23 -1.50 -52.17
C SER A 173 7.88 -0.87 -50.79
N LYS A 174 8.78 0.05 -50.33
CA LYS A 174 8.66 1.25 -49.43
C LYS A 174 7.24 1.68 -48.97
N SER A 175 6.94 2.36 -47.84
CA SER A 175 7.60 3.25 -46.84
C SER A 175 6.47 3.68 -45.87
N LYS A 176 6.64 3.97 -44.58
CA LYS A 176 6.97 5.31 -44.02
C LYS A 176 6.92 5.26 -42.49
N THR A 177 7.88 5.95 -41.89
CA THR A 177 7.97 6.43 -40.50
C THR A 177 6.88 7.47 -40.19
N GLN A 178 6.36 7.48 -38.95
CA GLN A 178 5.73 8.62 -38.26
C GLN A 178 5.80 8.31 -36.75
N GLU A 179 6.77 8.86 -36.02
CA GLU A 179 6.72 10.14 -35.29
C GLU A 179 5.66 10.16 -34.17
N THR A 180 6.19 10.03 -32.95
CA THR A 180 5.54 10.24 -31.68
C THR A 180 5.30 11.73 -31.48
N ASN A 181 4.04 12.17 -31.57
CA ASN A 181 3.66 13.54 -31.24
C ASN A 181 3.30 13.64 -29.76
N MET A 182 4.00 14.53 -29.05
CA MET A 182 3.72 14.91 -27.66
C MET A 182 2.41 15.69 -27.59
N MET A 183 1.60 15.47 -26.55
CA MET A 183 0.54 16.39 -26.17
C MET A 183 0.94 17.11 -24.88
N SER A 184 1.26 18.38 -25.03
CA SER A 184 1.23 19.42 -24.02
C SER A 184 -0.21 19.71 -23.63
N PHE A 185 -0.51 19.66 -22.33
CA PHE A 185 -1.78 20.09 -21.77
C PHE A 185 -1.62 21.57 -21.39
N GLU A 186 -2.35 22.44 -22.09
CA GLU A 186 -2.48 23.87 -21.76
C GLU A 186 -3.49 24.00 -20.61
N GLU A 187 -3.10 24.73 -19.57
CA GLU A 187 -3.98 25.23 -18.50
C GLU A 187 -4.89 26.32 -19.08
N GLU A 188 -6.21 26.08 -19.06
CA GLU A 188 -7.19 27.17 -19.08
C GLU A 188 -7.63 27.44 -17.64
N GLU A 189 -7.30 28.64 -17.16
CA GLU A 189 -7.79 29.24 -15.92
C GLU A 189 -9.23 29.72 -16.14
N ASP A 190 -10.22 28.97 -15.64
CA ASP A 190 -11.59 29.44 -15.49
C ASP A 190 -11.71 30.24 -14.17
N GLU A 191 -11.32 31.52 -14.22
CA GLU A 191 -11.83 32.54 -13.30
C GLU A 191 -13.23 32.95 -13.77
N ASP A 192 -14.29 32.40 -13.20
CA ASP A 192 -15.62 33.03 -13.08
C ASP A 192 -16.58 32.10 -12.32
N ASP A 193 -16.70 32.30 -10.99
CA ASP A 193 -18.00 32.19 -10.33
C ASP A 193 -17.97 32.95 -8.99
N ILE A 194 -18.35 34.22 -9.12
CA ILE A 194 -18.85 35.05 -8.04
C ILE A 194 -20.34 34.70 -7.87
N PHE A 195 -20.74 34.20 -6.70
CA PHE A 195 -22.01 34.50 -6.00
C PHE A 195 -22.10 33.74 -4.68
#